data_AF-A0A937VD82-F1
#
_entry.id   AF-A0A937VD82-F1
#
_cell.length_a   1.000
_cell.length_b   1.000
_cell.length_c   1.000
_cell.angle_alpha   90.00
_cell.angle_beta   90.00
_cell.angle_gamma   90.00
#
_symmetry.space_group_name_H-M   'P 1'
#
loop_
_entity.id
_entity.type
_entity.pdbx_description
1 polymer ?
#
loop_
_entity_poly.entity_id
_entity_poly.type
_entity_poly.pdbx_seq_one_letter_code
_entity_poly.pdbx_strand_id
1 'polypeptide(L)'
;MRRTLMPYPTILFGLVFGVGLLAICQKQAEYRDVPPVSITELGQTTVISPTQVVWEMLGQVNQDRALNDLRQLTGEEPICAGGGCYTITNRLTGSDGLHWAMDYLAQDLVRLGYSVEFQHWSLSGHSDRNLIARKAGVFSPTEEVYFVAHVDGVKTGAGERFPAADDNASGAVDNLELARILSSHSFSRTVVLLFSTGEEQGALGARSYINQLSPQELGSIQYVVDVDMVGYDANHDGVMELWHANHSPSLALTQMMSETIRAYQLDLAPRFVVGCG
;
A
#
# COMPACT_ATOMS: atom_id res chain seq x y z
N MET A 1 55.74 2.70 23.71
CA MET A 1 54.44 3.38 23.51
C MET A 1 53.68 2.66 22.40
N ARG A 2 52.64 1.91 22.78
CA ARG A 2 51.87 1.02 21.91
C ARG A 2 50.97 1.83 20.98
N ARG A 3 51.16 1.66 19.66
CA ARG A 3 50.15 1.99 18.65
C ARG A 3 49.20 0.81 18.56
N THR A 4 47.92 1.04 18.81
CA THR A 4 46.84 0.07 18.53
C THR A 4 45.97 0.64 17.42
N LEU A 5 46.03 -0.03 16.27
CA LEU A 5 45.08 0.08 15.16
C LEU A 5 43.75 -0.53 15.62
N MET A 6 42.66 0.22 15.53
CA MET A 6 41.32 -0.35 15.58
C MET A 6 41.04 -1.05 14.23
N PRO A 7 40.38 -2.22 14.24
CA PRO A 7 40.12 -2.98 13.03
C PRO A 7 38.98 -2.35 12.21
N TYR A 8 39.18 -2.36 10.89
CA TYR A 8 38.26 -1.99 9.82
C TYR A 8 37.30 -3.16 9.47
N PRO A 9 36.23 -3.41 10.24
CA PRO A 9 35.03 -3.96 9.62
C PRO A 9 33.77 -3.35 10.24
N THR A 10 33.55 -2.05 10.06
CA THR A 10 32.25 -1.43 10.42
C THR A 10 31.80 -0.35 9.43
N ILE A 11 32.53 -0.15 8.32
CA ILE A 11 32.22 0.90 7.34
C ILE A 11 31.78 0.31 5.98
N LEU A 12 31.72 -1.02 5.84
CA LEU A 12 31.34 -1.69 4.58
C LEU A 12 30.01 -2.44 4.61
N PHE A 13 29.11 -2.10 5.54
CA PHE A 13 27.73 -2.64 5.56
C PHE A 13 26.63 -1.58 5.32
N GLY A 14 26.98 -0.29 5.37
CA GLY A 14 26.04 0.82 5.20
C GLY A 14 25.92 1.38 3.78
N LEU A 15 26.66 0.85 2.79
CA LEU A 15 26.75 1.44 1.45
C LEU A 15 26.29 0.51 0.31
N VAL A 16 25.88 -0.72 0.62
CA VAL A 16 25.39 -1.69 -0.40
C VAL A 16 23.85 -1.78 -0.42
N PHE A 17 23.14 -1.36 0.64
CA PHE A 17 21.67 -1.38 0.67
C PHE A 17 20.99 -0.06 0.26
N GLY A 18 21.75 1.03 0.10
CA GLY A 18 21.21 2.34 -0.31
C GLY A 18 21.19 2.62 -1.82
N VAL A 19 21.94 1.86 -2.63
CA VAL A 19 22.09 2.12 -4.08
C VAL A 19 21.36 1.09 -4.94
N GLY A 20 20.99 -0.06 -4.37
CA GLY A 20 20.25 -1.12 -5.07
C GLY A 20 18.76 -0.83 -5.29
N LEU A 21 18.10 -0.12 -4.36
CA LEU A 21 16.67 0.22 -4.50
C LEU A 21 16.44 1.46 -5.40
N LEU A 22 17.37 2.42 -5.42
CA LEU A 22 17.23 3.67 -6.17
C LEU A 22 17.43 3.50 -7.69
N ALA A 23 18.22 2.52 -8.14
CA ALA A 23 18.47 2.28 -9.56
C ALA A 23 17.35 1.49 -10.26
N ILE A 24 16.51 0.77 -9.52
CA ILE A 24 15.44 -0.07 -10.08
C ILE A 24 14.17 0.77 -10.30
N CYS A 25 13.90 1.76 -9.44
CA CYS A 25 12.69 2.57 -9.50
C CYS A 25 12.77 3.74 -10.51
N GLN A 26 13.96 4.29 -10.82
CA GLN A 26 14.10 5.32 -11.86
C GLN A 26 13.80 4.83 -13.30
N LYS A 27 13.61 3.51 -13.51
CA LYS A 27 13.35 2.92 -14.83
C LYS A 27 11.87 2.67 -15.15
N GLN A 28 10.92 3.11 -14.31
CA GLN A 28 9.48 2.99 -14.58
C GLN A 28 9.04 3.70 -15.89
N ALA A 29 9.77 4.71 -16.37
CA ALA A 29 9.47 5.36 -17.66
C ALA A 29 9.89 4.54 -18.89
N GLU A 30 10.75 3.52 -18.76
CA GLU A 30 11.23 2.69 -19.88
C GLU A 30 10.60 1.28 -19.90
N TYR A 31 9.88 0.86 -18.85
CA TYR A 31 9.50 -0.56 -18.66
C TYR A 31 8.07 -0.92 -19.09
N ARG A 32 7.28 0.03 -19.62
CA ARG A 32 5.90 -0.22 -20.09
C ARG A 32 5.79 -1.26 -21.24
N ASP A 33 6.90 -1.68 -21.85
CA ASP A 33 6.92 -2.61 -22.98
C ASP A 33 7.69 -3.94 -22.72
N VAL A 34 8.09 -4.25 -21.48
CA VAL A 34 8.78 -5.52 -21.19
C VAL A 34 7.78 -6.58 -20.74
N PRO A 35 7.63 -7.70 -21.47
CA PRO A 35 6.71 -8.77 -21.07
C PRO A 35 7.15 -9.36 -19.72
N PRO A 36 6.21 -9.65 -18.80
CA PRO A 36 6.54 -10.20 -17.49
C PRO A 36 7.31 -11.51 -17.65
N VAL A 37 8.51 -11.55 -17.07
CA VAL A 37 9.31 -12.78 -17.02
C VAL A 37 8.71 -13.68 -15.94
N SER A 38 8.03 -14.74 -16.37
CA SER A 38 7.56 -15.80 -15.47
C SER A 38 8.75 -16.48 -14.82
N ILE A 39 8.99 -16.20 -13.54
CA ILE A 39 9.96 -16.92 -12.72
C ILE A 39 9.28 -18.07 -11.97
N THR A 40 10.04 -19.15 -11.81
CA THR A 40 9.62 -20.39 -11.15
C THR A 40 9.41 -20.15 -9.65
N GLU A 41 8.24 -20.57 -9.14
CA GLU A 41 7.88 -20.55 -7.72
C GLU A 41 8.99 -21.17 -6.84
N LEU A 42 9.18 -20.66 -5.62
CA LEU A 42 10.13 -21.22 -4.67
C LEU A 42 9.73 -22.67 -4.34
N GLY A 43 10.65 -23.61 -4.55
CA GLY A 43 10.48 -25.01 -4.19
C GLY A 43 10.54 -25.22 -2.68
N GLN A 44 9.49 -24.83 -1.96
CA GLN A 44 9.06 -25.28 -0.63
C GLN A 44 7.78 -24.50 -0.26
N THR A 45 6.63 -25.15 -0.40
CA THR A 45 5.31 -24.55 -0.13
C THR A 45 4.99 -24.69 1.35
N THR A 46 4.75 -23.56 2.04
CA THR A 46 4.11 -23.63 3.34
C THR A 46 2.64 -23.94 3.06
N VAL A 47 2.14 -25.09 3.49
CA VAL A 47 0.73 -25.43 3.24
C VAL A 47 -0.14 -24.48 4.06
N ILE A 48 -0.69 -23.45 3.42
CA ILE A 48 -1.70 -22.59 4.01
C ILE A 48 -2.97 -23.41 4.18
N SER A 49 -3.34 -23.67 5.43
CA SER A 49 -4.59 -24.34 5.77
C SER A 49 -5.65 -23.27 6.07
N PRO A 50 -6.76 -23.22 5.31
CA PRO A 50 -7.82 -22.27 5.57
C PRO A 50 -8.32 -22.37 7.00
N THR A 51 -8.55 -21.23 7.63
CA THR A 51 -9.06 -21.15 8.99
C THR A 51 -10.47 -20.58 8.96
N GLN A 52 -11.30 -21.01 9.93
CA GLN A 52 -12.68 -20.53 10.03
C GLN A 52 -12.74 -19.00 10.20
N VAL A 53 -11.87 -18.42 11.02
CA VAL A 53 -11.86 -16.97 11.28
C VAL A 53 -11.61 -16.16 10.00
N VAL A 54 -10.72 -16.62 9.11
CA VAL A 54 -10.47 -15.92 7.85
C VAL A 54 -11.63 -16.11 6.88
N TRP A 55 -12.27 -17.28 6.83
CA TRP A 55 -13.51 -17.46 6.06
C TRP A 55 -14.63 -16.53 6.52
N GLU A 56 -14.78 -16.37 7.83
CA GLU A 56 -15.75 -15.44 8.43
C GLU A 56 -15.40 -13.98 8.10
N MET A 57 -14.11 -13.62 8.04
CA MET A 57 -13.68 -12.29 7.57
C MET A 57 -14.00 -12.08 6.09
N LEU A 58 -13.72 -13.05 5.22
CA LEU A 58 -14.04 -12.98 3.79
C LEU A 58 -15.55 -12.81 3.57
N GLY A 59 -16.37 -13.53 4.34
CA GLY A 59 -17.83 -13.41 4.30
C GLY A 59 -18.37 -12.06 4.81
N GLN A 60 -17.53 -11.23 5.43
CA GLN A 60 -17.92 -9.88 5.88
C GLN A 60 -17.73 -8.81 4.81
N VAL A 61 -17.02 -9.10 3.70
CA VAL A 61 -16.78 -8.12 2.63
C VAL A 61 -18.09 -7.54 2.12
N ASN A 62 -18.19 -6.21 2.15
CA ASN A 62 -19.35 -5.45 1.74
C ASN A 62 -19.04 -4.67 0.45
N GLN A 63 -19.37 -5.29 -0.68
CA GLN A 63 -19.14 -4.71 -2.00
C GLN A 63 -19.92 -3.41 -2.22
N ASP A 64 -21.14 -3.30 -1.69
CA ASP A 64 -21.94 -2.08 -1.84
C ASP A 64 -21.30 -0.88 -1.13
N ARG A 65 -20.73 -1.11 0.07
CA ARG A 65 -19.97 -0.08 0.79
C ARG A 65 -18.73 0.31 -0.01
N ALA A 66 -17.94 -0.66 -0.46
CA ALA A 66 -16.73 -0.40 -1.23
C ALA A 66 -17.05 0.41 -2.51
N LEU A 67 -18.09 0.03 -3.25
CA LEU A 67 -18.51 0.75 -4.45
C LEU A 67 -19.02 2.17 -4.14
N ASN A 68 -19.71 2.38 -3.01
CA ASN A 68 -20.09 3.71 -2.56
C ASN A 68 -18.85 4.57 -2.24
N ASP A 69 -17.88 4.02 -1.51
CA ASP A 69 -16.62 4.71 -1.20
C ASP A 69 -15.87 5.06 -2.49
N LEU A 70 -15.83 4.15 -3.46
CA LEU A 70 -15.22 4.38 -4.77
C LEU A 70 -15.90 5.53 -5.51
N ARG A 71 -17.24 5.57 -5.55
CA ARG A 71 -18.01 6.67 -6.16
C ARG A 71 -17.72 8.01 -5.51
N GLN A 72 -17.52 8.03 -4.19
CA GLN A 72 -17.19 9.25 -3.46
C GLN A 72 -15.77 9.72 -3.76
N LEU A 73 -14.78 8.82 -3.72
CA LEU A 73 -13.38 9.15 -4.03
C LEU A 73 -13.21 9.60 -5.49
N THR A 74 -13.98 9.04 -6.42
CA THR A 74 -13.98 9.41 -7.86
C THR A 74 -14.84 10.62 -8.19
N GLY A 75 -15.61 11.12 -7.22
CA GLY A 75 -16.53 12.24 -7.40
C GLY A 75 -17.72 11.94 -8.32
N GLU A 76 -18.09 10.67 -8.50
CA GLU A 76 -19.42 10.30 -8.99
C GLU A 76 -20.50 10.64 -7.95
N GLU A 77 -20.14 10.57 -6.66
CA GLU A 77 -20.94 11.05 -5.53
C GLU A 77 -20.13 12.05 -4.68
N PRO A 78 -20.79 13.02 -4.02
CA PRO A 78 -20.08 13.97 -3.16
C PRO A 78 -19.66 13.33 -1.83
N ILE A 79 -18.54 13.80 -1.28
CA ILE A 79 -18.13 13.53 0.10
C ILE A 79 -18.74 14.60 1.00
N CYS A 80 -19.53 14.19 1.99
CA CYS A 80 -20.14 15.10 2.96
C CYS A 80 -19.51 14.91 4.35
N ALA A 81 -18.82 15.93 4.86
CA ALA A 81 -18.20 15.92 6.18
C ALA A 81 -18.17 17.32 6.80
N GLY A 82 -18.33 17.40 8.13
CA GLY A 82 -17.92 18.55 8.94
C GLY A 82 -18.47 19.94 8.56
N GLY A 83 -19.58 20.03 7.81
CA GLY A 83 -20.24 21.30 7.44
C GLY A 83 -20.36 21.59 5.94
N GLY A 84 -19.91 20.68 5.07
CA GLY A 84 -20.06 20.83 3.62
C GLY A 84 -20.09 19.49 2.88
N CYS A 85 -20.51 19.54 1.61
CA CYS A 85 -20.43 18.44 0.68
C CYS A 85 -19.59 18.88 -0.52
N TYR A 86 -18.61 18.08 -0.89
CA TYR A 86 -17.65 18.40 -1.93
C TYR A 86 -17.63 17.29 -2.98
N THR A 87 -17.62 17.67 -4.25
CA THR A 87 -17.44 16.72 -5.36
C THR A 87 -15.98 16.77 -5.79
N ILE A 88 -15.29 15.63 -5.68
CA ILE A 88 -13.91 15.51 -6.13
C ILE A 88 -13.89 15.55 -7.66
N THR A 89 -13.17 16.51 -8.24
CA THR A 89 -12.90 16.50 -9.69
C THR A 89 -11.62 15.74 -10.01
N ASN A 90 -10.63 15.83 -9.14
CA ASN A 90 -9.36 15.12 -9.23
C ASN A 90 -8.73 15.02 -7.84
N ARG A 91 -7.72 14.15 -7.72
CA ARG A 91 -6.90 14.00 -6.52
C ARG A 91 -5.42 14.25 -6.82
N LEU A 92 -5.12 15.32 -7.57
CA LEU A 92 -3.72 15.69 -7.82
C LEU A 92 -3.02 16.01 -6.48
N THR A 93 -1.75 15.70 -6.34
CA THR A 93 -0.95 16.05 -5.16
C THR A 93 -1.03 17.54 -4.84
N GLY A 94 -1.38 17.86 -3.60
CA GLY A 94 -1.62 19.22 -3.09
C GLY A 94 -2.99 19.82 -3.45
N SER A 95 -3.88 19.09 -4.12
CA SER A 95 -5.22 19.57 -4.47
C SER A 95 -6.19 19.47 -3.30
N ASP A 96 -7.23 20.33 -3.32
CA ASP A 96 -8.32 20.26 -2.35
C ASP A 96 -9.07 18.92 -2.42
N GLY A 97 -9.24 18.36 -3.64
CA GLY A 97 -9.91 17.07 -3.84
C GLY A 97 -9.18 15.91 -3.16
N LEU A 98 -7.85 15.89 -3.23
CA LEU A 98 -7.03 14.92 -2.49
C LEU A 98 -7.14 15.14 -0.98
N HIS A 99 -7.08 16.39 -0.51
CA HIS A 99 -7.24 16.68 0.92
C HIS A 99 -8.62 16.24 1.45
N TRP A 100 -9.70 16.45 0.70
CA TRP A 100 -11.05 16.00 1.06
C TRP A 100 -11.14 14.47 1.10
N ALA A 101 -10.54 13.76 0.14
CA ALA A 101 -10.44 12.30 0.15
C ALA A 101 -9.71 11.81 1.41
N MET A 102 -8.57 12.42 1.74
CA MET A 102 -7.77 12.06 2.91
C MET A 102 -8.51 12.32 4.23
N ASP A 103 -9.25 13.43 4.32
CA ASP A 103 -10.07 13.73 5.50
C ASP A 103 -11.27 12.76 5.62
N TYR A 104 -11.85 12.32 4.50
CA TYR A 104 -12.89 11.30 4.47
C TYR A 104 -12.40 9.96 5.04
N LEU A 105 -11.27 9.47 4.51
CA LEU A 105 -10.62 8.24 4.96
C LEU A 105 -10.29 8.32 6.46
N ALA A 106 -9.67 9.42 6.89
CA ALA A 106 -9.30 9.64 8.28
C ALA A 106 -10.50 9.59 9.23
N GLN A 107 -11.60 10.25 8.88
CA GLN A 107 -12.81 10.24 9.70
C GLN A 107 -13.41 8.85 9.83
N ASP A 108 -13.43 8.07 8.76
CA ASP A 108 -13.95 6.72 8.80
C ASP A 108 -13.07 5.78 9.63
N LEU A 109 -11.75 5.86 9.48
CA LEU A 109 -10.79 5.09 10.27
C LEU A 109 -10.86 5.43 11.77
N VAL A 110 -11.05 6.70 12.12
CA VAL A 110 -11.30 7.13 13.51
C VAL A 110 -12.60 6.51 14.04
N ARG A 111 -13.68 6.50 13.25
CA ARG A 111 -14.95 5.84 13.65
C ARG A 111 -14.78 4.34 13.87
N LEU A 112 -13.90 3.70 13.11
CA LEU A 112 -13.54 2.28 13.26
C LEU A 112 -12.59 2.01 14.44
N GLY A 113 -12.16 3.05 15.16
CA GLY A 113 -11.34 2.93 16.37
C GLY A 113 -9.83 2.82 16.11
N TYR A 114 -9.36 3.18 14.91
CA TYR A 114 -7.94 3.27 14.62
C TYR A 114 -7.35 4.55 15.24
N SER A 115 -6.08 4.48 15.65
CA SER A 115 -5.29 5.68 15.94
C SER A 115 -4.84 6.28 14.62
N VAL A 116 -5.21 7.52 14.34
CA VAL A 116 -4.98 8.17 13.05
C VAL A 116 -4.05 9.38 13.21
N GLU A 117 -3.05 9.49 12.33
CA GLU A 117 -2.17 10.63 12.23
C GLU A 117 -1.96 11.07 10.77
N PHE A 118 -1.70 12.36 10.58
CA PHE A 118 -1.22 12.90 9.30
C PHE A 118 0.27 13.20 9.40
N GLN A 119 1.06 12.62 8.51
CA GLN A 119 2.47 12.92 8.36
C GLN A 119 2.66 13.87 7.18
N HIS A 120 2.99 15.12 7.47
CA HIS A 120 3.23 16.15 6.45
C HIS A 120 4.62 16.02 5.83
N TRP A 121 4.73 16.19 4.52
CA TRP A 121 6.00 16.14 3.80
C TRP A 121 6.13 17.26 2.78
N SER A 122 7.39 17.58 2.43
CA SER A 122 7.74 18.41 1.29
C SER A 122 9.00 17.86 0.65
N LEU A 123 8.93 17.54 -0.65
CA LEU A 123 10.01 16.91 -1.41
C LEU A 123 9.88 17.27 -2.89
N SER A 124 11.00 17.53 -3.55
CA SER A 124 11.05 17.82 -5.00
C SER A 124 10.12 18.94 -5.49
N GLY A 125 9.84 19.94 -4.64
CA GLY A 125 8.94 21.06 -4.98
C GLY A 125 7.45 20.77 -4.79
N HIS A 126 7.09 19.57 -4.35
CA HIS A 126 5.74 19.19 -3.95
C HIS A 126 5.63 19.16 -2.42
N SER A 127 4.40 19.24 -1.91
CA SER A 127 4.10 19.08 -0.49
C SER A 127 2.68 18.56 -0.32
N ASP A 128 2.51 17.62 0.60
CA ASP A 128 1.21 17.06 0.97
C ASP A 128 1.32 16.37 2.34
N ARG A 129 0.38 15.47 2.66
CA ARG A 129 0.35 14.66 3.88
C ARG A 129 -0.02 13.22 3.56
N ASN A 130 0.70 12.28 4.16
CA ASN A 130 0.26 10.90 4.25
C ASN A 130 -0.71 10.75 5.42
N LEU A 131 -1.60 9.77 5.35
CA LEU A 131 -2.51 9.38 6.42
C LEU A 131 -2.08 7.99 6.92
N ILE A 132 -1.81 7.89 8.21
CA ILE A 132 -1.38 6.65 8.86
C ILE A 132 -2.40 6.28 9.92
N ALA A 133 -3.02 5.12 9.75
CA ALA A 133 -3.97 4.56 10.70
C ALA A 133 -3.40 3.28 11.32
N ARG A 134 -3.34 3.22 12.65
CA ARG A 134 -2.77 2.09 13.40
C ARG A 134 -3.81 1.42 14.28
N LYS A 135 -3.81 0.10 14.24
CA LYS A 135 -4.49 -0.77 15.20
C LYS A 135 -3.44 -1.58 15.95
N ALA A 136 -3.26 -1.26 17.23
CA ALA A 136 -2.20 -1.83 18.06
C ALA A 136 -2.31 -3.35 18.17
N GLY A 137 -1.17 -4.03 18.03
CA GLY A 137 -1.05 -5.45 18.30
C GLY A 137 -1.17 -5.77 19.80
N VAL A 138 -1.64 -6.96 20.12
CA VAL A 138 -1.84 -7.38 21.52
C VAL A 138 -0.66 -8.16 22.12
N PHE A 139 0.28 -8.63 21.29
CA PHE A 139 1.40 -9.47 21.75
C PHE A 139 2.76 -8.89 21.34
N SER A 140 2.91 -8.49 20.08
CA SER A 140 4.10 -7.83 19.53
C SER A 140 3.71 -6.43 18.98
N PRO A 141 3.30 -5.47 19.82
CA PRO A 141 2.82 -4.16 19.37
C PRO A 141 3.89 -3.32 18.65
N THR A 142 5.17 -3.65 18.83
CA THR A 142 6.31 -3.00 18.16
C THR A 142 6.70 -3.66 16.85
N GLU A 143 6.01 -4.71 16.41
CA GLU A 143 6.16 -5.28 15.07
C GLU A 143 4.96 -4.84 14.24
N GLU A 144 5.20 -4.32 13.04
CA GLU A 144 4.18 -3.70 12.20
C GLU A 144 4.00 -4.44 10.87
N VAL A 145 2.75 -4.56 10.45
CA VAL A 145 2.33 -5.05 9.13
C VAL A 145 1.62 -3.93 8.41
N TYR A 146 2.16 -3.52 7.26
CA TYR A 146 1.64 -2.40 6.47
C TYR A 146 0.78 -2.88 5.32
N PHE A 147 -0.36 -2.20 5.15
CA PHE A 147 -1.15 -2.17 3.93
C PHE A 147 -1.10 -0.75 3.40
N VAL A 148 -0.62 -0.60 2.17
CA VAL A 148 -0.35 0.68 1.53
C VAL A 148 -1.27 0.84 0.32
N ALA A 149 -1.74 2.06 0.09
CA ALA A 149 -2.33 2.48 -1.17
C ALA A 149 -2.05 3.99 -1.31
N HIS A 150 -1.75 4.46 -2.52
CA HIS A 150 -1.72 5.90 -2.74
C HIS A 150 -3.13 6.42 -3.03
N VAL A 151 -3.36 7.68 -2.69
CA VAL A 151 -4.68 8.31 -2.85
C VAL A 151 -4.64 9.39 -3.92
N ASP A 152 -3.46 9.94 -4.21
CA ASP A 152 -3.30 10.85 -5.34
C ASP A 152 -3.55 10.13 -6.67
N GLY A 153 -3.89 10.90 -7.68
CA GLY A 153 -3.91 10.42 -9.06
C GLY A 153 -3.23 11.43 -9.97
N VAL A 154 -2.98 11.03 -11.21
CA VAL A 154 -2.36 11.90 -12.22
C VAL A 154 -3.36 12.51 -13.21
N LYS A 155 -2.94 13.61 -13.85
CA LYS A 155 -3.68 14.25 -14.95
C LYS A 155 -3.65 13.36 -16.20
N THR A 156 -4.80 12.79 -16.56
CA THR A 156 -4.98 12.00 -17.79
C THR A 156 -5.71 12.80 -18.87
N GLY A 157 -4.97 13.58 -19.66
CA GLY A 157 -5.51 14.25 -20.84
C GLY A 157 -6.04 15.69 -20.63
N ALA A 158 -6.91 16.11 -21.54
CA ALA A 158 -7.45 17.47 -21.57
C ALA A 158 -8.68 17.61 -20.66
N GLY A 159 -8.67 18.60 -19.77
CA GLY A 159 -9.74 18.86 -18.81
C GLY A 159 -9.21 19.03 -17.39
N GLU A 160 -10.13 19.05 -16.42
CA GLU A 160 -9.86 19.19 -14.99
C GLU A 160 -10.42 18.02 -14.15
N ARG A 161 -11.11 17.07 -14.81
CA ARG A 161 -11.70 15.89 -14.16
C ARG A 161 -10.86 14.64 -14.42
N PHE A 162 -10.26 14.11 -13.37
CA PHE A 162 -9.42 12.90 -13.35
C PHE A 162 -9.87 12.02 -12.20
N PRO A 163 -10.85 11.11 -12.42
CA PRO A 163 -11.47 10.36 -11.33
C PRO A 163 -10.51 9.32 -10.71
N ALA A 164 -9.48 8.87 -11.44
CA ALA A 164 -8.42 8.01 -10.89
C ALA A 164 -9.03 6.80 -10.15
N ALA A 165 -10.00 6.13 -10.81
CA ALA A 165 -10.86 5.13 -10.18
C ALA A 165 -10.10 3.84 -9.89
N ASP A 166 -9.44 3.30 -10.90
CA ASP A 166 -8.63 2.09 -10.75
C ASP A 166 -7.27 2.42 -10.15
N ASP A 167 -6.62 3.46 -10.67
CA ASP A 167 -5.33 4.01 -10.23
C ASP A 167 -5.54 5.35 -9.51
N ASN A 168 -5.59 5.40 -8.17
CA ASN A 168 -5.66 4.26 -7.24
C ASN A 168 -6.74 4.41 -6.16
N ALA A 169 -7.93 4.90 -6.56
CA ALA A 169 -9.08 4.87 -5.64
C ALA A 169 -9.46 3.43 -5.29
N SER A 170 -9.24 2.45 -6.18
CA SER A 170 -9.53 1.04 -5.95
C SER A 170 -8.76 0.48 -4.75
N GLY A 171 -7.44 0.65 -4.70
CA GLY A 171 -6.61 0.21 -3.57
C GLY A 171 -6.90 0.95 -2.28
N ALA A 172 -7.21 2.25 -2.36
CA ALA A 172 -7.62 3.02 -1.18
C ALA A 172 -8.94 2.50 -0.58
N VAL A 173 -9.92 2.18 -1.42
CA VAL A 173 -11.21 1.61 -0.99
C VAL A 173 -11.04 0.20 -0.44
N ASP A 174 -10.23 -0.64 -1.08
CA ASP A 174 -9.92 -1.99 -0.60
C ASP A 174 -9.30 -1.96 0.80
N ASN A 175 -8.33 -1.07 1.03
CA ASN A 175 -7.73 -0.88 2.34
C ASN A 175 -8.73 -0.33 3.38
N LEU A 176 -9.70 0.50 2.98
CA LEU A 176 -10.75 1.00 3.88
C LEU A 176 -11.78 -0.09 4.25
N GLU A 177 -12.09 -1.00 3.33
CA GLU A 177 -12.94 -2.16 3.58
C GLU A 177 -12.23 -3.21 4.43
N LEU A 178 -10.95 -3.45 4.16
CA LEU A 178 -10.07 -4.23 5.02
C LEU A 178 -10.08 -3.67 6.45
N ALA A 179 -9.87 -2.35 6.61
CA ALA A 179 -9.89 -1.69 7.91
C ALA A 179 -11.18 -1.95 8.69
N ARG A 180 -12.34 -1.90 8.00
CA ARG A 180 -13.64 -2.17 8.63
C ARG A 180 -13.73 -3.60 9.16
N ILE A 181 -13.31 -4.59 8.39
CA ILE A 181 -13.34 -6.00 8.80
C ILE A 181 -12.33 -6.26 9.93
N LEU A 182 -11.12 -5.71 9.84
CA LEU A 182 -10.08 -5.90 10.86
C LEU A 182 -10.41 -5.16 12.17
N SER A 183 -11.25 -4.12 12.15
CA SER A 183 -11.61 -3.31 13.32
C SER A 183 -12.16 -4.13 14.49
N SER A 184 -12.94 -5.18 14.20
CA SER A 184 -13.57 -6.06 15.21
C SER A 184 -12.67 -7.21 15.69
N HIS A 185 -11.43 -7.27 15.21
CA HIS A 185 -10.49 -8.34 15.52
C HIS A 185 -9.29 -7.84 16.32
N SER A 186 -8.46 -8.76 16.81
CA SER A 186 -7.20 -8.45 17.49
C SER A 186 -6.08 -9.24 16.83
N PHE A 187 -4.92 -8.61 16.68
CA PHE A 187 -3.77 -9.18 15.98
C PHE A 187 -2.55 -9.20 16.90
N SER A 188 -1.66 -10.18 16.70
CA SER A 188 -0.41 -10.24 17.45
C SER A 188 0.43 -8.97 17.23
N ARG A 189 0.58 -8.58 15.96
CA ARG A 189 1.31 -7.41 15.49
C ARG A 189 0.40 -6.21 15.29
N THR A 190 0.99 -5.02 15.28
CA THR A 190 0.28 -3.80 14.91
C THR A 190 -0.03 -3.81 13.41
N VAL A 191 -1.28 -3.52 13.07
CA VAL A 191 -1.69 -3.32 11.67
C VAL A 191 -1.63 -1.84 11.37
N VAL A 192 -0.96 -1.49 10.27
CA VAL A 192 -0.81 -0.11 9.80
C VAL A 192 -1.41 0.00 8.41
N LEU A 193 -2.32 0.96 8.24
CA LEU A 193 -2.83 1.37 6.94
C LEU A 193 -2.16 2.71 6.60
N LEU A 194 -1.35 2.71 5.54
CA LEU A 194 -0.69 3.91 5.04
C LEU A 194 -1.36 4.33 3.74
N PHE A 195 -2.14 5.39 3.82
CA PHE A 195 -2.67 6.07 2.65
C PHE A 195 -1.66 7.14 2.25
N SER A 196 -0.90 6.87 1.19
CA SER A 196 0.19 7.74 0.76
C SER A 196 -0.26 8.76 -0.28
N THR A 197 0.56 9.81 -0.47
CA THR A 197 0.33 10.87 -1.46
C THR A 197 1.61 11.12 -2.26
N GLY A 198 1.48 11.71 -3.45
CA GLY A 198 2.60 11.99 -4.34
C GLY A 198 3.26 10.74 -4.92
N GLU A 199 2.54 9.62 -5.02
CA GLU A 199 3.00 8.42 -5.72
C GLU A 199 3.32 8.75 -7.18
N GLU A 200 2.41 9.45 -7.82
CA GLU A 200 2.40 9.76 -9.24
C GLU A 200 3.50 10.78 -9.64
N GLN A 201 4.31 11.22 -8.67
CA GLN A 201 5.50 12.04 -8.84
C GLN A 201 6.78 11.33 -8.39
N GLY A 202 6.74 9.99 -8.35
CA GLY A 202 7.85 9.13 -7.97
C GLY A 202 7.89 8.82 -6.47
N ALA A 203 6.76 8.35 -5.93
CA ALA A 203 6.59 7.88 -4.56
C ALA A 203 7.01 8.90 -3.49
N LEU A 204 6.75 10.20 -3.72
CA LEU A 204 7.28 11.28 -2.87
C LEU A 204 6.82 11.18 -1.42
N GLY A 205 5.54 10.88 -1.17
CA GLY A 205 5.02 10.73 0.19
C GLY A 205 5.59 9.50 0.89
N ALA A 206 5.57 8.32 0.26
CA ALA A 206 6.13 7.10 0.83
C ALA A 206 7.64 7.23 1.11
N ARG A 207 8.40 7.80 0.18
CA ARG A 207 9.83 8.10 0.38
C ARG A 207 10.06 9.08 1.53
N SER A 208 9.23 10.11 1.64
CA SER A 208 9.32 11.08 2.74
C SER A 208 9.01 10.45 4.08
N TYR A 209 8.02 9.54 4.14
CA TYR A 209 7.69 8.77 5.34
C TYR A 209 8.87 7.90 5.77
N ILE A 210 9.39 7.05 4.87
CA ILE A 210 10.54 6.17 5.14
C ILE A 210 11.76 6.96 5.62
N ASN A 211 12.04 8.11 5.01
CA ASN A 211 13.19 8.95 5.38
C ASN A 211 13.05 9.61 6.76
N GLN A 212 11.83 9.70 7.31
CA GLN A 212 11.58 10.25 8.64
C GLN A 212 11.63 9.20 9.74
N LEU A 213 11.52 7.91 9.39
CA LEU A 213 11.59 6.83 10.36
C LEU A 213 13.02 6.65 10.88
N SER A 214 13.14 6.45 12.18
CA SER A 214 14.37 6.02 12.82
C SER A 214 14.76 4.60 12.37
N PRO A 215 16.03 4.19 12.52
CA PRO A 215 16.44 2.81 12.26
C PRO A 215 15.63 1.77 13.06
N GLN A 216 15.19 2.12 14.26
CA GLN A 216 14.36 1.27 15.11
C GLN A 216 12.95 1.12 14.54
N GLU A 217 12.33 2.22 14.09
CA GLU A 217 11.02 2.20 13.45
C GLU A 217 11.07 1.46 12.10
N LEU A 218 12.11 1.67 11.28
CA LEU A 218 12.31 0.88 10.06
C LEU A 218 12.46 -0.62 10.36
N GLY A 219 13.18 -0.97 11.43
CA GLY A 219 13.31 -2.35 11.88
C GLY A 219 12.03 -2.98 12.43
N SER A 220 11.01 -2.17 12.76
CA SER A 220 9.71 -2.66 13.23
C SER A 220 8.83 -3.22 12.09
N ILE A 221 9.06 -2.75 10.87
CA ILE A 221 8.27 -3.13 9.69
C ILE A 221 8.62 -4.56 9.28
N GLN A 222 7.67 -5.49 9.45
CA GLN A 222 7.87 -6.90 9.13
C GLN A 222 7.41 -7.24 7.72
N TYR A 223 6.29 -6.65 7.30
CA TYR A 223 5.67 -6.89 6.00
C TYR A 223 5.04 -5.62 5.49
N VAL A 224 5.07 -5.44 4.17
CA VAL A 224 4.39 -4.36 3.45
C VAL A 224 3.68 -5.01 2.27
N VAL A 225 2.38 -4.78 2.17
CA VAL A 225 1.57 -5.10 1.01
C VAL A 225 1.09 -3.77 0.45
N ASP A 226 1.43 -3.51 -0.80
CA ASP A 226 0.95 -2.34 -1.54
C ASP A 226 -0.20 -2.80 -2.45
N VAL A 227 -1.28 -2.04 -2.45
CA VAL A 227 -2.50 -2.34 -3.21
C VAL A 227 -2.69 -1.22 -4.22
N ASP A 228 -2.43 -1.55 -5.48
CA ASP A 228 -2.49 -0.61 -6.59
C ASP A 228 -3.15 -1.25 -7.80
N MET A 229 -4.18 -0.58 -8.34
CA MET A 229 -4.98 -1.00 -9.47
C MET A 229 -5.61 -2.41 -9.33
N VAL A 230 -6.64 -2.53 -8.47
CA VAL A 230 -7.33 -3.80 -8.19
C VAL A 230 -8.79 -3.83 -8.69
N GLY A 231 -9.25 -2.80 -9.40
CA GLY A 231 -10.64 -2.62 -9.80
C GLY A 231 -10.98 -3.00 -11.24
N TYR A 232 -10.01 -3.39 -12.07
CA TYR A 232 -10.21 -3.59 -13.51
C TYR A 232 -9.68 -4.94 -14.04
N ASP A 233 -10.57 -5.73 -14.64
CA ASP A 233 -10.25 -6.94 -15.41
C ASP A 233 -11.01 -6.90 -16.74
N ALA A 234 -10.32 -6.50 -17.81
CA ALA A 234 -10.92 -6.29 -19.13
C ALA A 234 -11.25 -7.58 -19.88
N ASN A 235 -10.46 -8.63 -19.65
CA ASN A 235 -10.52 -9.89 -20.37
C ASN A 235 -11.16 -11.02 -19.55
N HIS A 236 -11.53 -10.73 -18.30
CA HIS A 236 -12.22 -11.65 -17.40
C HIS A 236 -11.43 -12.94 -17.20
N ASP A 237 -10.10 -12.85 -17.13
CA ASP A 237 -9.23 -14.00 -16.91
C ASP A 237 -8.93 -14.25 -15.42
N GLY A 238 -9.38 -13.33 -14.54
CA GLY A 238 -9.19 -13.43 -13.10
C GLY A 238 -7.73 -13.36 -12.67
N VAL A 239 -6.82 -12.91 -13.54
CA VAL A 239 -5.40 -12.84 -13.21
C VAL A 239 -5.17 -11.71 -12.21
N MET A 240 -4.62 -12.08 -11.04
CA MET A 240 -4.12 -11.13 -10.07
C MET A 240 -2.60 -11.10 -10.15
N GLU A 241 -2.04 -9.98 -10.59
CA GLU A 241 -0.60 -9.80 -10.59
C GLU A 241 -0.09 -9.56 -9.17
N LEU A 242 0.92 -10.33 -8.77
CA LEU A 242 1.61 -10.19 -7.51
C LEU A 242 3.03 -9.71 -7.80
N TRP A 243 3.20 -8.38 -7.69
CA TRP A 243 4.47 -7.72 -7.90
C TRP A 243 5.39 -7.90 -6.68
N HIS A 244 6.68 -8.09 -6.94
CA HIS A 244 7.66 -8.26 -5.88
C HIS A 244 9.04 -7.77 -6.26
N ALA A 245 9.78 -7.30 -5.27
CA ALA A 245 11.17 -6.93 -5.44
C ALA A 245 12.03 -8.17 -5.69
N ASN A 246 13.15 -7.99 -6.40
CA ASN A 246 14.07 -9.08 -6.74
C ASN A 246 14.96 -9.49 -5.56
N HIS A 247 14.36 -9.90 -4.43
CA HIS A 247 15.03 -10.45 -3.26
C HIS A 247 14.14 -11.47 -2.52
N SER A 248 14.77 -12.42 -1.84
CA SER A 248 14.07 -13.59 -1.26
C SER A 248 12.94 -13.25 -0.29
N PRO A 249 13.06 -12.25 0.62
CA PRO A 249 11.94 -11.90 1.51
C PRO A 249 10.67 -11.45 0.79
N SER A 250 10.79 -10.66 -0.29
CA SER A 250 9.63 -10.16 -1.04
C SER A 250 8.99 -11.31 -1.84
N LEU A 251 9.80 -12.15 -2.49
CA LEU A 251 9.32 -13.36 -3.16
C LEU A 251 8.60 -14.33 -2.20
N ALA A 252 9.09 -14.48 -0.96
CA ALA A 252 8.45 -15.34 0.03
C ALA A 252 7.06 -14.82 0.46
N LEU A 253 6.90 -13.50 0.62
CA LEU A 253 5.61 -12.88 0.88
C LEU A 253 4.65 -13.08 -0.31
N THR A 254 5.12 -12.86 -1.54
CA THR A 254 4.33 -13.08 -2.77
C THR A 254 3.91 -14.54 -2.94
N GLN A 255 4.80 -15.48 -2.62
CA GLN A 255 4.47 -16.90 -2.58
C GLN A 255 3.36 -17.19 -1.57
N MET A 256 3.46 -16.63 -0.35
CA MET A 256 2.43 -16.79 0.67
C MET A 256 1.08 -16.20 0.23
N MET A 257 1.06 -15.06 -0.47
CA MET A 257 -0.16 -14.47 -1.04
C MET A 257 -0.79 -15.40 -2.09
N SER A 258 0.01 -15.92 -3.03
CA SER A 258 -0.43 -16.89 -4.04
C SER A 258 -1.01 -18.16 -3.42
N GLU A 259 -0.32 -18.72 -2.42
CA GLU A 259 -0.79 -19.90 -1.68
C GLU A 259 -2.09 -19.61 -0.93
N THR A 260 -2.24 -18.40 -0.38
CA THR A 260 -3.48 -17.96 0.27
C THR A 260 -4.64 -17.87 -0.72
N ILE A 261 -4.43 -17.27 -1.89
CA ILE A 261 -5.44 -17.19 -2.95
C ILE A 261 -5.94 -18.59 -3.34
N ARG A 262 -4.99 -19.53 -3.54
CA ARG A 262 -5.30 -20.93 -3.88
C ARG A 262 -6.01 -21.66 -2.74
N ALA A 263 -5.55 -21.49 -1.50
CA ALA A 263 -6.11 -22.17 -0.34
C ALA A 263 -7.55 -21.75 -0.04
N TYR A 264 -7.87 -20.46 -0.19
CA TYR A 264 -9.21 -19.92 0.02
C TYR A 264 -10.08 -19.91 -1.25
N GLN A 265 -9.59 -20.45 -2.38
CA GLN A 265 -10.37 -20.60 -3.61
C GLN A 265 -11.05 -19.29 -4.06
N LEU A 266 -10.31 -18.17 -4.02
CA LEU A 266 -10.85 -16.82 -4.24
C LEU A 266 -11.23 -16.50 -5.70
N ASP A 267 -11.31 -17.51 -6.58
CA ASP A 267 -11.55 -17.37 -8.02
C ASP A 267 -10.58 -16.38 -8.72
N LEU A 268 -9.33 -16.34 -8.23
CA LEU A 268 -8.24 -15.55 -8.79
C LEU A 268 -7.09 -16.46 -9.23
N ALA A 269 -6.43 -16.08 -10.30
CA ALA A 269 -5.25 -16.74 -10.85
C ALA A 269 -3.98 -15.90 -10.54
N PRO A 270 -3.24 -16.20 -9.45
CA PRO A 270 -2.08 -15.39 -9.08
C PRO A 270 -0.96 -15.54 -10.11
N ARG A 271 -0.40 -14.41 -10.57
CA ARG A 271 0.73 -14.33 -11.50
C ARG A 271 1.86 -13.50 -10.89
N PHE A 272 3.07 -14.06 -10.80
CA PHE A 272 4.19 -13.37 -10.18
C PHE A 272 4.83 -12.44 -11.20
N VAL A 273 5.11 -11.22 -10.78
CA VAL A 273 5.80 -10.23 -11.60
C VAL A 273 6.97 -9.64 -10.82
N VAL A 274 8.14 -9.59 -11.43
CA VAL A 274 9.34 -9.01 -10.82
C VAL A 274 9.42 -7.54 -11.17
N GLY A 275 9.53 -6.68 -10.15
CA GLY A 275 9.66 -5.24 -10.34
C GLY A 275 8.91 -4.47 -9.27
N CYS A 276 8.73 -3.18 -9.54
CA CYS A 276 7.75 -2.36 -8.85
C CYS A 276 6.62 -2.10 -9.87
N GLY A 277 5.37 -2.22 -9.42
CA GLY A 277 4.24 -1.57 -10.08
C GLY A 277 4.47 -0.06 -10.09
#